data_AF-A0A6C0EM70-F1
#
_entry.id   AF-A0A6C0EM70-F1
#
_cell.length_a   1.000
_cell.length_b   1.000
_cell.length_c   1.000
_cell.angle_alpha   90.00
_cell.angle_beta   90.00
_cell.angle_gamma   90.00
#
_symmetry.space_group_name_H-M   'P 1'
#
loop_
_entity.id
_entity.type
_entity.pdbx_description
1 polymer ?
#
loop_
_entity_poly.entity_id
_entity_poly.type
_entity_poly.pdbx_seq_one_letter_code
_entity_poly.pdbx_strand_id
1 'polypeptide(L)'
;MNNFENQVKSLCTPAQIYFFLSMFSVLAIMSQNAMQSRIYRIGVYSVPTPFTNIVTFLMKIISIVIWTYILKYLCDNGFMSIAWFLVLLPIVFMFVMIGAVMLILTENKKAVTQQVAAFQKSQRPGIQTQPQ
;
A
#
# COMPACT_ATOMS: atom_id res chain seq x y z
N MET A 1 7.89 12.05 27.37
CA MET A 1 8.26 10.93 26.47
C MET A 1 7.94 9.56 27.07
N ASN A 2 7.81 9.45 28.39
CA ASN A 2 7.67 8.20 29.14
C ASN A 2 6.32 7.50 28.88
N ASN A 3 5.24 8.26 28.68
CA ASN A 3 3.90 7.70 28.50
C ASN A 3 3.72 7.00 27.15
N PHE A 4 4.27 7.56 26.07
CA PHE A 4 4.20 6.96 24.73
C PHE A 4 5.01 5.66 24.66
N GLU A 5 6.19 5.64 25.27
CA GLU A 5 7.03 4.45 25.34
C GLU A 5 6.32 3.29 26.07
N ASN A 6 5.62 3.60 27.17
CA ASN A 6 4.82 2.62 27.90
C ASN A 6 3.62 2.12 27.07
N GLN A 7 2.98 3.00 26.29
CA GLN A 7 1.91 2.60 25.39
C GLN A 7 2.42 1.66 24.30
N VAL A 8 3.52 2.01 23.61
CA VAL A 8 4.13 1.16 22.57
C VAL A 8 4.65 -0.17 23.14
N LYS A 9 5.21 -0.18 24.35
CA LYS A 9 5.64 -1.41 25.04
C LYS A 9 4.47 -2.31 25.45
N SER A 10 3.27 -1.74 25.64
CA SER A 10 2.04 -2.49 25.93
C SER A 10 1.37 -3.11 24.70
N LEU A 11 1.87 -2.83 23.49
CA LEU A 11 1.37 -3.45 22.27
C LEU A 11 1.97 -4.84 22.12
N CYS A 12 1.15 -5.78 21.68
CA CYS A 12 1.61 -7.11 21.31
C CYS A 12 2.46 -7.05 20.04
N THR A 13 3.36 -8.02 19.86
CA THR A 13 4.28 -8.12 18.72
C THR A 13 3.61 -7.87 17.35
N PRO A 14 2.46 -8.48 16.99
CA PRO A 14 1.84 -8.22 15.69
C PRO A 14 1.36 -6.76 15.53
N ALA A 15 0.84 -6.14 16.60
CA ALA A 15 0.41 -4.74 16.58
C ALA A 15 1.61 -3.78 16.45
N GLN A 16 2.72 -4.07 17.13
CA GLN A 16 3.97 -3.30 17.02
C GLN A 16 4.51 -3.35 15.58
N ILE A 17 4.62 -4.56 15.00
CA ILE A 17 5.11 -4.76 13.63
C ILE A 17 4.24 -3.99 12.63
N TYR A 18 2.92 -4.11 12.74
CA TYR A 18 1.99 -3.39 11.87
C TYR A 18 2.20 -1.87 11.93
N PHE A 19 2.27 -1.32 13.16
CA PHE A 19 2.43 0.12 13.36
C PHE A 19 3.74 0.64 12.74
N PHE A 20 4.87 0.01 13.04
CA PHE A 20 6.18 0.49 12.56
C PHE A 20 6.33 0.36 11.04
N LEU A 21 5.92 -0.79 10.46
CA LEU A 21 5.97 -0.97 9.01
C LEU A 21 5.07 0.03 8.28
N SER A 22 3.86 0.23 8.78
CA SER A 22 2.92 1.17 8.17
C SER A 22 3.40 2.62 8.28
N MET A 23 3.96 3.00 9.44
CA MET A 23 4.49 4.33 9.65
C MET A 23 5.68 4.59 8.71
N PHE A 24 6.63 3.65 8.62
CA PHE A 24 7.77 3.77 7.71
C PHE A 24 7.32 3.88 6.25
N SER A 25 6.35 3.06 5.83
CA SER A 25 5.77 3.11 4.49
C SER A 25 5.12 4.47 4.19
N VAL A 26 4.30 4.99 5.10
CA VAL A 26 3.66 6.30 4.93
C VAL A 26 4.69 7.41 4.84
N LEU A 27 5.73 7.40 5.68
CA LEU A 27 6.81 8.39 5.62
C LEU A 27 7.58 8.34 4.30
N ALA A 28 7.89 7.14 3.81
CA ALA A 28 8.58 6.95 2.53
C ALA A 28 7.75 7.42 1.33
N ILE A 29 6.42 7.29 1.38
CA ILE A 29 5.54 7.80 0.31
C ILE A 29 5.31 9.30 0.45
N MET A 30 5.25 9.81 1.69
CA MET A 30 5.09 11.24 1.96
C MET A 30 6.27 12.05 1.41
N SER A 31 7.50 11.56 1.52
CA SER A 31 8.68 12.22 0.93
C SER A 31 8.59 12.38 -0.60
N GLN A 32 7.97 11.42 -1.29
CA GLN A 32 7.75 11.48 -2.75
C GLN A 32 6.60 12.40 -3.17
N ASN A 33 5.74 12.81 -2.22
CA ASN A 33 4.49 13.54 -2.50
C ASN A 33 4.43 14.94 -1.88
N ALA A 34 5.54 15.43 -1.31
CA ALA A 34 5.58 16.68 -0.57
C ALA A 34 5.31 17.94 -1.44
N MET A 35 5.68 17.92 -2.73
CA MET A 35 5.60 19.11 -3.60
C MET A 35 4.28 19.24 -4.37
N GLN A 36 3.41 18.23 -4.35
CA GLN A 36 2.21 18.19 -5.17
C GLN A 36 0.97 18.03 -4.29
N SER A 37 -0.11 18.74 -4.60
CA SER A 37 -1.27 18.79 -3.70
C SER A 37 -2.42 17.88 -4.09
N ARG A 38 -2.58 17.51 -5.37
CA ARG A 38 -3.70 16.69 -5.87
C ARG A 38 -3.30 15.51 -6.77
N ILE A 39 -2.03 15.14 -6.75
CA ILE A 39 -1.53 13.95 -7.46
C ILE A 39 -0.76 13.11 -6.46
N TYR A 40 -1.21 11.88 -6.28
CA TYR A 40 -0.58 10.90 -5.40
C TYR A 40 0.33 9.98 -6.21
N ARG A 41 1.60 9.90 -5.82
CA ARG A 41 2.66 9.16 -6.48
C ARG A 41 3.14 7.99 -5.63
N ILE A 42 3.28 6.82 -6.25
CA ILE A 42 3.90 5.64 -5.64
C ILE A 42 4.92 5.12 -6.65
N GLY A 43 6.20 5.42 -6.43
CA GLY A 43 7.25 5.13 -7.40
C GLY A 43 6.97 5.81 -8.74
N VAL A 44 6.86 5.03 -9.81
CA VAL A 44 6.60 5.51 -11.18
C VAL A 44 5.12 5.79 -11.47
N TYR A 45 4.21 5.38 -10.58
CA TYR A 45 2.77 5.53 -10.79
C TYR A 45 2.27 6.84 -10.19
N SER A 46 1.40 7.52 -10.91
CA SER A 46 0.74 8.75 -10.48
C SER A 46 -0.77 8.63 -10.67
N VAL A 47 -1.53 9.05 -9.65
CA VAL A 47 -2.99 9.00 -9.65
C VAL A 47 -3.53 10.35 -9.19
N PRO A 48 -4.39 11.03 -9.97
CA PRO A 48 -5.07 12.23 -9.52
C PRO A 48 -6.06 11.86 -8.40
N THR A 49 -6.02 12.61 -7.30
CA THR A 49 -6.88 12.36 -6.14
C THR A 49 -7.94 13.46 -6.00
N PRO A 50 -9.19 13.11 -5.62
CA PRO A 50 -10.24 14.11 -5.42
C PRO A 50 -9.94 15.00 -4.21
N PHE A 51 -9.26 14.47 -3.20
CA PHE A 51 -8.80 15.20 -2.02
C PHE A 51 -7.33 15.59 -2.14
N THR A 52 -6.89 16.52 -1.28
CA THR A 52 -5.48 16.89 -1.22
C THR A 52 -4.62 15.76 -0.64
N ASN A 53 -3.34 15.74 -1.00
CA ASN A 53 -2.38 14.76 -0.50
C ASN A 53 -2.29 14.78 1.04
N ILE A 54 -2.38 15.97 1.66
CA ILE A 54 -2.40 16.12 3.12
C ILE A 54 -3.57 15.36 3.74
N VAL A 55 -4.80 15.56 3.23
CA VAL A 55 -5.98 14.83 3.72
C VAL A 55 -5.82 13.32 3.53
N THR A 56 -5.25 12.90 2.40
CA THR A 56 -4.99 11.49 2.11
C THR A 56 -4.01 10.87 3.12
N PHE A 57 -2.93 11.57 3.48
CA PHE A 57 -1.98 11.10 4.48
C PHE A 57 -2.56 11.11 5.91
N LEU A 58 -3.34 12.13 6.28
CA LEU A 58 -4.05 12.16 7.56
C LEU A 58 -4.99 10.96 7.72
N MET A 59 -5.79 10.67 6.69
CA MET A 59 -6.66 9.49 6.70
C MET A 59 -5.87 8.19 6.88
N LYS A 60 -4.71 8.05 6.21
CA LYS A 60 -3.84 6.88 6.39
C LYS A 60 -3.30 6.77 7.81
N ILE A 61 -2.86 7.86 8.43
CA ILE A 61 -2.38 7.87 9.82
C ILE A 61 -3.51 7.45 10.77
N ILE A 62 -4.71 7.99 10.59
CA ILE A 62 -5.90 7.61 11.38
C ILE A 62 -6.19 6.11 11.21
N SER A 63 -6.16 5.60 9.97
CA SER A 63 -6.35 4.17 9.72
C SER A 63 -5.30 3.31 10.41
N ILE A 64 -4.03 3.72 10.44
CA ILE A 64 -2.96 2.99 11.13
C ILE A 64 -3.24 2.92 12.64
N VAL A 65 -3.63 4.03 13.26
CA VAL A 65 -3.93 4.07 14.70
C VAL A 65 -5.12 3.17 15.02
N ILE A 66 -6.21 3.28 14.25
CA ILE A 66 -7.42 2.46 14.43
C ILE A 66 -7.08 0.97 14.29
N TRP A 67 -6.32 0.59 13.26
CA TRP A 67 -5.99 -0.81 13.03
C TRP A 67 -5.02 -1.37 14.07
N THR A 68 -4.07 -0.56 14.52
CA THR A 68 -3.18 -0.92 15.63
C THR A 68 -3.98 -1.17 16.91
N TYR A 69 -4.99 -0.35 17.19
CA TYR A 69 -5.90 -0.55 18.32
C TYR A 69 -6.73 -1.82 18.18
N ILE A 70 -7.27 -2.10 17.00
CA ILE A 70 -7.99 -3.35 16.71
C ILE A 70 -7.08 -4.55 16.98
N LEU A 71 -5.86 -4.55 16.43
CA LEU A 71 -4.88 -5.62 16.64
C LEU A 71 -4.53 -5.80 18.12
N LYS A 72 -4.35 -4.71 18.86
CA LYS A 72 -4.13 -4.76 20.31
C LYS A 72 -5.32 -5.39 21.03
N TYR A 73 -6.54 -4.95 20.73
CA TYR A 73 -7.77 -5.49 21.32
C TYR A 73 -7.91 -6.99 21.05
N LEU A 74 -7.61 -7.47 19.84
CA LEU A 74 -7.63 -8.90 19.53
C LEU A 74 -6.63 -9.67 20.39
N CYS A 75 -5.42 -9.15 20.55
CA CYS A 75 -4.38 -9.82 21.34
C CYS A 75 -4.72 -9.83 22.83
N ASP A 76 -5.26 -8.73 23.37
CA ASP A 76 -5.66 -8.61 24.78
C ASP A 76 -6.81 -9.60 25.12
N ASN A 77 -7.61 -10.00 24.14
CA ASN A 77 -8.66 -11.04 24.27
C ASN A 77 -8.18 -12.47 23.96
N GLY A 78 -6.87 -12.69 23.80
CA GLY A 78 -6.28 -14.02 23.57
C GLY A 78 -6.25 -14.48 22.10
N PHE A 79 -6.66 -13.64 21.14
CA PHE A 79 -6.66 -13.97 19.71
C PHE A 79 -5.33 -13.66 19.01
N MET A 80 -4.21 -14.07 19.60
CA MET A 80 -2.87 -13.78 19.08
C MET A 80 -2.65 -14.35 17.67
N SER A 81 -3.16 -15.55 17.38
CA SER A 81 -3.06 -16.18 16.05
C SER A 81 -3.84 -15.41 14.99
N ILE A 82 -5.00 -14.86 15.33
CA ILE A 82 -5.82 -14.06 14.40
C ILE A 82 -5.14 -12.72 14.11
N ALA A 83 -4.53 -12.08 15.11
CA ALA A 83 -3.78 -10.85 14.89
C ALA A 83 -2.61 -11.06 13.92
N TRP A 84 -1.88 -12.17 14.06
CA TRP A 84 -0.83 -12.54 13.09
C TRP A 84 -1.38 -12.80 11.69
N PHE A 85 -2.48 -13.55 11.58
CA PHE A 85 -3.14 -13.78 10.30
C PHE A 85 -3.54 -12.46 9.63
N LEU A 86 -4.08 -11.51 10.38
CA LEU A 86 -4.53 -10.21 9.87
C LEU A 86 -3.37 -9.35 9.32
N VAL A 87 -2.20 -9.42 9.95
CA VAL A 87 -0.98 -8.73 9.48
C VAL A 87 -0.41 -9.38 8.22
N LEU A 88 -0.49 -10.72 8.12
CA LEU A 88 0.07 -11.49 7.01
C LEU A 88 -0.87 -11.53 5.79
N LEU A 89 -2.19 -11.43 6.01
CA LEU A 89 -3.23 -11.43 4.99
C LEU A 89 -2.90 -10.55 3.76
N PRO A 90 -2.56 -9.26 3.88
CA PRO A 90 -2.29 -8.42 2.71
C PRO A 90 -1.07 -8.89 1.90
N ILE A 91 -0.06 -9.47 2.56
CA ILE A 91 1.14 -9.99 1.90
C ILE A 91 0.77 -11.23 1.09
N VAL A 92 0.11 -12.21 1.72
CA VAL A 92 -0.33 -13.44 1.03
C VAL A 92 -1.30 -13.10 -0.10
N PHE A 93 -2.25 -12.22 0.15
CA PHE A 93 -3.25 -11.79 -0.83
C PHE A 93 -2.59 -11.15 -2.06
N MET A 94 -1.56 -10.32 -1.88
CA MET A 94 -0.82 -9.74 -3.00
C MET A 94 -0.15 -10.82 -3.87
N PHE A 95 0.51 -11.81 -3.26
CA PHE A 95 1.12 -12.93 -4.00
C PHE A 95 0.07 -13.76 -4.73
N VAL A 96 -1.07 -14.05 -4.09
CA VAL A 96 -2.18 -14.79 -4.71
C VAL A 96 -2.74 -14.03 -5.91
N MET A 97 -2.99 -12.72 -5.78
CA MET A 97 -3.51 -11.90 -6.87
C MET A 97 -2.55 -11.83 -8.06
N ILE A 98 -1.26 -11.62 -7.80
CA ILE A 98 -0.25 -11.60 -8.86
C ILE A 98 -0.16 -12.96 -9.56
N GLY A 99 -0.13 -14.06 -8.80
CA GLY A 99 -0.11 -15.41 -9.34
C GLY A 99 -1.36 -15.72 -10.17
N ALA A 100 -2.54 -15.35 -9.69
CA ALA A 100 -3.79 -15.51 -10.42
C ALA A 100 -3.79 -14.73 -11.74
N VAL A 101 -3.37 -13.46 -11.71
CA VAL A 101 -3.24 -12.63 -12.92
C VAL A 101 -2.24 -13.25 -13.90
N MET A 102 -1.07 -13.72 -13.44
CA MET A 102 -0.08 -14.36 -14.31
C MET A 102 -0.62 -15.61 -15.01
N LEU A 103 -1.38 -16.46 -14.29
CA LEU A 103 -2.01 -17.64 -14.87
C LEU A 103 -3.05 -17.24 -15.93
N ILE A 104 -3.95 -16.31 -15.60
CA ILE A 104 -4.98 -15.82 -16.53
C ILE A 104 -4.35 -15.22 -17.80
N LEU A 105 -3.26 -14.45 -17.65
CA LEU A 105 -2.55 -13.85 -18.78
C LEU A 105 -1.83 -14.90 -19.65
N THR A 106 -1.38 -16.01 -19.07
CA THR A 106 -0.67 -17.06 -19.80
C THR A 106 -1.60 -17.86 -20.71
N GLU A 107 -2.85 -18.06 -20.31
CA GLU A 107 -3.87 -18.77 -21.11
C GLU A 107 -4.28 -18.00 -22.39
N ASN A 108 -4.25 -16.65 -22.37
CA ASN A 108 -4.76 -15.81 -23.45
C ASN A 108 -3.68 -14.99 -24.18
N LYS A 109 -2.58 -15.63 -24.62
CA LYS A 109 -1.41 -14.95 -25.23
C LYS A 109 -1.74 -13.90 -26.30
N LYS A 110 -2.75 -14.16 -27.15
CA LYS A 110 -3.18 -13.24 -28.20
C LYS A 110 -3.86 -11.98 -27.63
N ALA A 111 -4.79 -12.14 -26.69
CA ALA A 111 -5.48 -11.03 -26.04
C ALA A 111 -4.50 -10.21 -25.19
N VAL A 112 -3.57 -10.86 -24.49
CA VAL A 112 -2.54 -10.18 -23.68
C VAL A 112 -1.59 -9.39 -24.54
N THR A 113 -1.11 -9.93 -25.67
CA THR A 113 -0.22 -9.19 -26.56
C THR A 113 -0.91 -7.93 -27.11
N GLN A 114 -2.19 -8.04 -27.45
CA GLN A 114 -2.99 -6.90 -27.88
C GLN A 114 -3.22 -5.88 -26.74
N GLN A 115 -3.51 -6.34 -25.52
CA GLN A 115 -3.69 -5.48 -24.36
C GLN A 115 -2.39 -4.81 -23.91
N VAL A 116 -1.25 -5.50 -23.96
CA VAL A 116 0.06 -4.93 -23.66
C VAL A 116 0.44 -3.89 -24.72
N ALA A 117 0.19 -4.16 -26.01
CA ALA A 117 0.40 -3.18 -27.07
C ALA A 117 -0.48 -1.93 -26.89
N ALA A 118 -1.75 -2.12 -26.49
CA ALA A 118 -2.67 -1.03 -26.19
C ALA A 118 -2.27 -0.24 -24.92
N PHE A 119 -1.85 -0.93 -23.85
CA PHE A 119 -1.40 -0.33 -22.59
C PHE A 119 -0.08 0.42 -22.76
N GLN A 120 0.90 -0.13 -23.49
CA GLN A 120 2.14 0.57 -23.85
C GLN A 120 1.85 1.83 -24.66
N LYS A 121 0.88 1.79 -25.58
CA LYS A 121 0.46 2.97 -26.35
C LYS A 121 -0.16 4.05 -25.43
N SER A 122 -0.91 3.65 -24.40
CA SER A 122 -1.50 4.58 -23.42
C SER A 122 -0.50 5.11 -22.39
N GLN A 123 0.53 4.34 -22.02
CA GLN A 123 1.55 4.75 -21.04
C GLN A 123 2.70 5.57 -21.64
N ARG A 124 2.80 5.70 -22.97
CA ARG A 124 3.73 6.64 -23.64
C ARG A 124 3.02 7.91 -24.12
N PRO A 125 2.73 8.90 -23.27
CA PRO A 125 2.31 10.22 -23.76
C PRO A 125 3.50 11.09 -24.25
N GLY A 126 4.63 10.51 -24.73
CA GLY A 126 5.83 11.31 -25.01
C GLY A 126 7.01 10.67 -25.75
N ILE A 127 6.83 9.62 -26.55
CA ILE A 127 7.83 9.27 -27.57
C ILE A 127 7.17 9.45 -28.93
N GLN A 128 7.13 10.70 -29.38
CA GLN A 128 7.18 10.94 -30.81
C GLN A 128 8.57 10.50 -31.28
N THR A 129 8.56 9.63 -32.29
CA THR A 129 9.65 9.46 -33.23
C THR A 129 10.18 10.83 -33.66
N GLN A 130 11.48 11.08 -33.45
CA GLN A 130 12.24 11.93 -34.36
C GLN A 130 13.19 11.01 -35.15
N PRO A 131 12.81 10.61 -36.37
CA PRO A 131 13.74 10.10 -37.38
C PRO A 131 13.99 11.23 -38.39
N GLN A 132 15.23 11.74 -38.39
CA GLN A 132 15.81 12.67 -39.39
C GLN A 132 15.11 14.03 -39.50
#